data_AF-A0A1T3CIV0-F1
#
_entry.id   AF-A0A1T3CIV0-F1
#
_cell.length_a   1.000
_cell.length_b   1.000
_cell.length_c   1.000
_cell.angle_alpha   90.00
_cell.angle_beta   90.00
_cell.angle_gamma   90.00
#
_symmetry.space_group_name_H-M   'P 1'
#
loop_
_entity.id
_entity.type
_entity.pdbx_description
1 polymer ?
#
loop_
_entity_poly.entity_id
_entity_poly.type
_entity_poly.pdbx_seq_one_letter_code
_entity_poly.pdbx_strand_id
1 'polypeptide(L)'
;MARKIRDTKVFKACYWLVGTRSRRRTLLRVAIVILVIPIVLQWFLAYIVGSDARLLPPELLRSKSLLVVTAHPDDECLFFSPTILGILDRNRAINGGLLVMSTGNNYGKGETRKQELKGSCQALGINPSRCEALNHPSLQDNPRKWWDTNLIQAIVREYVKKWEVDAIITFDEGGVSGHINHRAVSAAVSEYVLGDKDAPPAYKLVTTAVLRKYTFLFDLPLTALSFTWRIIAAIFYPSTEASPEISSKALLANSWHRYVMTRGAFASHESQYTWDRHLYMILSRYVWFNDLKRIPTQTGSS
;
A
#
# COMPACT_ATOMS: atom_id res chain seq x y z
N MET A 1 -33.57 70.04 -3.34
CA MET A 1 -32.16 69.95 -2.93
C MET A 1 -31.91 68.54 -2.39
N ALA A 2 -30.83 67.88 -2.85
CA ALA A 2 -30.24 66.65 -2.30
C ALA A 2 -31.01 65.31 -2.38
N ARG A 3 -31.03 64.67 -3.56
CA ARG A 3 -31.06 63.20 -3.66
C ARG A 3 -30.35 62.67 -4.90
N LYS A 4 -29.09 63.08 -5.11
CA LYS A 4 -28.22 62.51 -6.16
C LYS A 4 -26.74 62.60 -5.81
N ILE A 5 -26.36 62.01 -4.67
CA ILE A 5 -24.96 61.66 -4.38
C ILE A 5 -24.98 60.22 -3.86
N ARG A 6 -25.22 59.29 -4.77
CA ARG A 6 -25.04 57.85 -4.51
C ARG A 6 -24.25 57.24 -5.65
N ASP A 7 -23.20 57.95 -6.05
CA ASP A 7 -22.19 57.42 -6.95
C ASP A 7 -20.84 57.75 -6.35
N THR A 8 -20.24 56.79 -5.66
CA THR A 8 -18.88 56.95 -5.20
C THR A 8 -18.16 55.64 -5.46
N LYS A 9 -17.21 55.71 -6.40
CA LYS A 9 -16.18 54.70 -6.66
C LYS A 9 -15.59 54.12 -5.36
N VAL A 10 -15.61 54.88 -4.27
CA VAL A 10 -15.25 54.48 -2.90
C VAL A 10 -16.10 53.33 -2.35
N PHE A 11 -17.44 53.35 -2.50
CA PHE A 11 -18.28 52.23 -2.05
C PHE A 11 -18.01 50.97 -2.88
N LYS A 12 -17.87 51.09 -4.21
CA LYS A 12 -17.47 49.96 -5.07
C LYS A 12 -16.07 49.44 -4.71
N ALA A 13 -15.11 50.31 -4.40
CA ALA A 13 -13.76 49.93 -3.96
C ALA A 13 -13.77 49.27 -2.58
N CYS A 14 -14.55 49.75 -1.61
CA CYS A 14 -14.71 49.14 -0.30
C CYS A 14 -15.43 47.79 -0.37
N TYR A 15 -16.50 47.65 -1.16
CA TYR A 15 -17.14 46.35 -1.41
C TYR A 15 -16.21 45.38 -2.14
N TRP A 16 -15.39 45.87 -3.07
CA TRP A 16 -14.38 45.08 -3.74
C TRP A 16 -13.22 44.68 -2.81
N LEU A 17 -12.75 45.56 -1.92
CA LEU A 17 -11.74 45.29 -0.90
C LEU A 17 -12.25 44.32 0.19
N VAL A 18 -13.49 44.48 0.65
CA VAL A 18 -14.13 43.55 1.59
C VAL A 18 -14.44 42.22 0.91
N GLY A 19 -14.89 42.23 -0.35
CA GLY A 19 -15.10 41.04 -1.17
C GLY A 19 -13.80 40.28 -1.44
N THR A 20 -12.69 40.97 -1.72
CA THR A 20 -11.36 40.36 -1.87
C THR A 20 -10.80 39.87 -0.53
N ARG A 21 -11.03 40.59 0.58
CA ARG A 21 -10.66 40.14 1.93
C ARG A 21 -11.46 38.91 2.39
N SER A 22 -12.76 38.88 2.11
CA SER A 22 -13.65 37.76 2.38
C SER A 22 -13.27 36.54 1.53
N ARG A 23 -13.08 36.72 0.21
CA ARG A 23 -12.59 35.67 -0.70
C ARG A 23 -11.22 35.13 -0.26
N ARG A 24 -10.26 35.99 0.10
CA ARG A 24 -8.95 35.58 0.62
C ARG A 24 -9.09 34.75 1.90
N ARG A 25 -9.94 35.16 2.85
CA ARG A 25 -10.21 34.39 4.08
C ARG A 25 -10.83 33.03 3.76
N THR A 26 -11.77 32.96 2.83
CA THR A 26 -12.37 31.69 2.39
C THR A 26 -11.33 30.79 1.73
N LEU A 27 -10.51 31.32 0.81
CA LEU A 27 -9.43 30.54 0.17
C LEU A 27 -8.42 30.01 1.20
N LEU A 28 -8.03 30.83 2.19
CA LEU A 28 -7.16 30.39 3.28
C LEU A 28 -7.80 29.28 4.12
N ARG A 29 -9.09 29.39 4.46
CA ARG A 29 -9.81 28.34 5.18
C ARG A 29 -9.87 27.03 4.39
N VAL A 30 -10.17 27.11 3.10
CA VAL A 30 -10.18 25.94 2.21
C VAL A 30 -8.79 25.32 2.12
N ALA A 31 -7.74 26.12 1.97
CA ALA A 31 -6.36 25.63 1.95
C ALA A 31 -5.99 24.92 3.26
N ILE A 32 -6.33 25.50 4.42
CA ILE A 32 -6.09 24.86 5.73
C ILE A 32 -6.82 23.53 5.81
N VAL A 33 -8.09 23.47 5.40
CA VAL A 33 -8.87 22.23 5.41
C VAL A 33 -8.23 21.15 4.52
N ILE A 34 -7.78 21.51 3.31
CA ILE A 34 -7.09 20.60 2.39
C ILE A 34 -5.78 20.06 2.99
N LEU A 35 -5.05 20.88 3.77
CA LEU A 35 -3.80 20.47 4.42
C LEU A 35 -4.06 19.60 5.67
N VAL A 36 -5.06 19.94 6.47
CA VAL A 36 -5.30 19.32 7.78
C VAL A 36 -6.05 17.99 7.64
N ILE A 37 -7.05 17.89 6.76
CA ILE A 37 -7.86 16.66 6.60
C ILE A 37 -6.98 15.42 6.37
N PRO A 38 -6.03 15.40 5.42
CA PRO A 38 -5.18 14.23 5.20
C PRO A 38 -4.37 13.82 6.42
N ILE A 39 -3.85 14.78 7.18
CA ILE A 39 -3.02 14.54 8.37
C ILE A 39 -3.88 13.95 9.49
N VAL A 40 -5.03 14.57 9.76
CA VAL A 40 -5.97 14.08 10.78
C VAL A 40 -6.49 12.71 10.40
N LEU A 41 -6.83 12.49 9.13
CA LEU A 41 -7.29 11.20 8.65
C LEU A 41 -6.19 10.13 8.73
N GLN A 42 -4.95 10.45 8.37
CA GLN A 42 -3.81 9.54 8.51
C GLN A 42 -3.61 9.15 9.97
N TRP A 43 -3.58 10.12 10.88
CA TRP A 43 -3.45 9.86 12.31
C TRP A 43 -4.62 8.99 12.81
N PHE A 44 -5.84 9.35 12.44
CA PHE A 44 -7.04 8.65 12.87
C PHE A 44 -7.06 7.18 12.39
N LEU A 45 -6.74 6.94 11.12
CA LEU A 45 -6.62 5.59 10.57
C LEU A 45 -5.44 4.81 11.17
N ALA A 46 -4.29 5.45 11.37
CA ALA A 46 -3.10 4.77 11.86
C ALA A 46 -3.18 4.37 13.35
N TYR A 47 -3.87 5.16 14.18
CA TYR A 47 -3.84 5.00 15.63
C TYR A 47 -5.18 4.64 16.28
N ILE A 48 -6.32 4.97 15.66
CA ILE A 48 -7.63 4.82 16.29
C ILE A 48 -8.41 3.65 15.68
N VAL A 49 -8.74 3.73 14.39
CA VAL A 49 -9.66 2.75 13.76
C VAL A 49 -8.97 1.71 12.90
N GLY A 50 -7.66 1.85 12.62
CA GLY A 50 -6.97 0.98 11.66
C GLY A 50 -7.00 -0.50 11.99
N SER A 51 -7.22 -0.87 13.25
CA SER A 51 -7.33 -2.25 13.76
C SER A 51 -8.71 -2.86 13.61
N ASP A 52 -9.71 -2.09 13.17
CA ASP A 52 -11.06 -2.58 12.97
C ASP A 52 -11.13 -3.59 11.81
N ALA A 53 -11.87 -4.69 12.01
CA ALA A 53 -11.97 -5.79 11.04
C ALA A 53 -12.62 -5.39 9.71
N ARG A 54 -13.32 -4.24 9.65
CA ARG A 54 -13.88 -3.72 8.39
C ARG A 54 -12.85 -2.97 7.55
N LEU A 55 -11.75 -2.51 8.14
CA LEU A 55 -10.63 -1.87 7.46
C LEU A 55 -9.50 -2.84 7.16
N LEU A 56 -9.29 -3.85 8.02
CA LEU A 56 -8.37 -4.95 7.76
C LEU A 56 -9.15 -6.27 7.76
N PRO A 57 -9.35 -6.90 6.59
CA PRO A 57 -9.95 -8.22 6.42
C PRO A 57 -9.63 -9.24 7.53
N PRO A 58 -10.61 -10.02 8.04
CA PRO A 58 -10.37 -11.07 9.02
C PRO A 58 -9.35 -12.11 8.58
N GLU A 59 -9.26 -12.43 7.29
CA GLU A 59 -8.25 -13.36 6.76
C GLU A 59 -6.83 -12.83 6.98
N LEU A 60 -6.63 -11.51 6.90
CA LEU A 60 -5.34 -10.86 7.17
C LEU A 60 -5.12 -10.63 8.67
N LEU A 61 -6.17 -10.29 9.44
CA LEU A 61 -6.09 -10.09 10.90
C LEU A 61 -5.79 -11.39 11.66
N ARG A 62 -6.35 -12.52 11.20
CA ARG A 62 -6.30 -13.83 11.87
C ARG A 62 -5.31 -14.79 11.22
N SER A 63 -4.64 -14.39 10.15
CA SER A 63 -3.57 -15.17 9.51
C SER A 63 -2.54 -15.57 10.54
N LYS A 64 -2.14 -16.84 10.54
CA LYS A 64 -1.00 -17.36 11.31
C LYS A 64 0.28 -17.30 10.48
N SER A 65 0.16 -17.32 9.16
CA SER A 65 1.27 -17.44 8.22
C SER A 65 1.00 -16.63 6.96
N LEU A 66 1.52 -15.41 6.94
CA LEU A 66 1.34 -14.46 5.83
C LEU A 66 2.48 -14.59 4.83
N LEU A 67 2.17 -14.67 3.54
CA LEU A 67 3.15 -14.60 2.46
C LEU A 67 2.97 -13.33 1.63
N VAL A 68 4.04 -12.54 1.49
CA VAL A 68 4.12 -11.47 0.50
C VAL A 68 4.96 -11.95 -0.69
N VAL A 69 4.42 -11.82 -1.89
CA VAL A 69 5.07 -12.22 -3.14
C VAL A 69 5.40 -10.98 -3.95
N THR A 70 6.68 -10.77 -4.25
CA THR A 70 7.18 -9.61 -4.99
C THR A 70 8.14 -10.01 -6.11
N ALA A 71 8.55 -9.06 -6.94
CA ALA A 71 9.37 -9.35 -8.11
C ALA A 71 10.87 -9.15 -7.82
N HIS A 72 11.22 -8.06 -7.14
CA HIS A 72 12.60 -7.65 -6.90
C HIS A 72 12.85 -7.26 -5.43
N PRO A 73 14.10 -7.34 -4.97
CA PRO A 73 14.47 -6.78 -3.67
C PRO A 73 14.27 -5.27 -3.69
N ASP A 74 13.69 -4.68 -2.64
CA ASP A 74 13.21 -3.29 -2.47
C ASP A 74 11.69 -3.11 -2.61
N ASP A 75 11.02 -3.96 -3.38
CA ASP A 75 9.57 -3.92 -3.57
C ASP A 75 8.83 -3.94 -2.21
N GLU A 76 9.32 -4.73 -1.25
CA GLU A 76 8.70 -4.93 0.05
C GLU A 76 8.63 -3.65 0.89
N CYS A 77 9.68 -2.81 0.82
CA CYS A 77 9.76 -1.58 1.60
C CYS A 77 9.21 -0.37 0.84
N LEU A 78 9.36 -0.35 -0.50
CA LEU A 78 8.81 0.71 -1.36
C LEU A 78 7.29 0.62 -1.46
N PHE A 79 6.72 -0.58 -1.63
CA PHE A 79 5.31 -0.73 -1.98
C PHE A 79 4.43 -1.32 -0.87
N PHE A 80 4.98 -2.28 -0.13
CA PHE A 80 4.17 -3.13 0.76
C PHE A 80 4.36 -2.85 2.25
N SER A 81 5.25 -1.94 2.64
CA SER A 81 5.57 -1.77 4.05
C SER A 81 4.39 -1.36 4.94
N PRO A 82 3.42 -0.50 4.51
CA PRO A 82 2.20 -0.29 5.31
C PRO A 82 1.37 -1.55 5.50
N THR A 83 1.36 -2.43 4.51
CA THR A 83 0.66 -3.70 4.59
C THR A 83 1.38 -4.68 5.51
N ILE A 84 2.67 -4.91 5.29
CA ILE A 84 3.50 -5.83 6.08
C ILE A 84 3.48 -5.44 7.55
N LEU A 85 3.83 -4.19 7.85
CA LEU A 85 3.85 -3.69 9.22
C LEU A 85 2.43 -3.57 9.77
N GLY A 86 1.46 -3.18 8.95
CA GLY A 86 0.06 -3.11 9.35
C GLY A 86 -0.53 -4.46 9.80
N ILE A 87 0.08 -5.59 9.44
CA ILE A 87 -0.33 -6.93 9.89
C ILE A 87 0.63 -7.46 10.96
N LEU A 88 1.93 -7.53 10.68
CA LEU A 88 2.92 -8.20 11.53
C LEU A 88 3.27 -7.44 12.81
N ASP A 89 3.32 -6.11 12.77
CA ASP A 89 3.61 -5.31 13.98
C ASP A 89 2.44 -5.35 14.98
N ARG A 90 1.22 -5.60 14.51
CA ARG A 90 0.01 -5.66 15.35
C ARG A 90 -0.13 -6.97 16.10
N ASN A 91 0.26 -8.07 15.47
CA ASN A 91 0.21 -9.38 16.08
C ASN A 91 1.53 -10.12 15.81
N ARG A 92 2.39 -10.13 16.83
CA ARG A 92 3.72 -10.76 16.77
C ARG A 92 3.68 -12.28 16.69
N ALA A 93 2.50 -12.90 16.84
CA ALA A 93 2.33 -14.34 16.62
C ALA A 93 2.20 -14.71 15.13
N ILE A 94 1.99 -13.73 14.24
CA ILE A 94 1.89 -13.98 12.79
C ILE A 94 3.28 -14.20 12.22
N ASN A 95 3.47 -15.34 11.55
CA ASN A 95 4.71 -15.66 10.85
C ASN A 95 4.70 -15.04 9.45
N GLY A 96 5.28 -13.85 9.33
CA GLY A 96 5.51 -13.23 8.02
C GLY A 96 6.52 -14.00 7.17
N GLY A 97 6.28 -14.04 5.86
CA GLY A 97 7.22 -14.50 4.85
C GLY A 97 7.24 -13.57 3.64
N LEU A 98 8.40 -13.43 3.03
CA LEU A 98 8.62 -12.69 1.79
C LEU A 98 9.26 -13.61 0.76
N LEU A 99 8.64 -13.72 -0.40
CA LEU A 99 9.17 -14.44 -1.55
C LEU A 99 9.34 -13.48 -2.72
N VAL A 100 10.59 -13.31 -3.15
CA VAL A 100 10.99 -12.42 -4.23
C VAL A 100 11.43 -13.26 -5.42
N MET A 101 10.76 -13.09 -6.56
CA MET A 101 10.94 -13.96 -7.73
C MET A 101 12.31 -13.84 -8.41
N SER A 102 13.00 -12.73 -8.21
CA SER A 102 14.32 -12.47 -8.76
C SER A 102 15.23 -11.81 -7.73
N THR A 103 16.54 -12.06 -7.80
CA THR A 103 17.53 -11.29 -7.02
C THR A 103 17.76 -9.87 -7.56
N GLY A 104 17.07 -9.48 -8.66
CA GLY A 104 17.25 -8.16 -9.26
C GLY A 104 18.65 -7.99 -9.86
N ASN A 105 19.21 -9.04 -10.44
CA ASN A 105 20.61 -9.07 -10.89
C ASN A 105 20.88 -8.34 -12.22
N ASN A 106 19.98 -7.47 -12.69
CA ASN A 106 20.11 -6.77 -13.98
C ASN A 106 21.39 -5.90 -14.06
N TYR A 107 21.94 -5.49 -12.91
CA TYR A 107 23.19 -4.73 -12.80
C TYR A 107 24.35 -5.54 -12.19
N GLY A 108 24.24 -6.87 -12.11
CA GLY A 108 25.30 -7.73 -11.53
C GLY A 108 25.40 -7.69 -9.99
N LYS A 109 24.38 -7.16 -9.29
CA LYS A 109 24.34 -7.00 -7.83
C LYS A 109 23.45 -8.00 -7.08
N GLY A 110 23.06 -9.10 -7.72
CA GLY A 110 22.05 -10.03 -7.19
C GLY A 110 22.39 -10.62 -5.81
N GLU A 111 23.64 -11.05 -5.60
CA GLU A 111 24.06 -11.59 -4.30
C GLU A 111 24.09 -10.53 -3.20
N THR A 112 24.55 -9.31 -3.51
CA THR A 112 24.48 -8.17 -2.59
C THR A 112 23.03 -7.88 -2.21
N ARG A 113 22.13 -7.74 -3.21
CA ARG A 113 20.70 -7.46 -2.99
C ARG A 113 20.00 -8.55 -2.20
N LYS A 114 20.42 -9.80 -2.34
CA LYS A 114 19.91 -10.91 -1.53
C LYS A 114 20.27 -10.76 -0.05
N GLN A 115 21.47 -10.28 0.26
CA GLN A 115 21.89 -9.99 1.64
C GLN A 115 21.16 -8.77 2.20
N GLU A 116 21.09 -7.69 1.42
CA GLU A 116 20.35 -6.46 1.74
C GLU A 116 18.88 -6.75 2.08
N LEU A 117 18.24 -7.62 1.29
CA LEU A 117 16.86 -8.05 1.50
C LEU A 117 16.66 -8.70 2.86
N LYS A 118 17.60 -9.53 3.35
CA LYS A 118 17.48 -10.17 4.67
C LYS A 118 17.45 -9.12 5.78
N GLY A 119 18.26 -8.06 5.67
CA GLY A 119 18.24 -6.91 6.58
C GLY A 119 16.91 -6.15 6.52
N SER A 120 16.39 -5.90 5.31
CA SER A 120 15.09 -5.27 5.11
C SER A 120 13.95 -6.08 5.74
N CYS A 121 13.92 -7.39 5.51
CA CYS A 121 12.96 -8.31 6.12
C CYS A 121 13.00 -8.25 7.64
N GLN A 122 14.19 -8.28 8.25
CA GLN A 122 14.34 -8.17 9.69
C GLN A 122 13.76 -6.84 10.22
N ALA A 123 14.06 -5.72 9.55
CA ALA A 123 13.50 -4.41 9.91
C ALA A 123 11.98 -4.34 9.76
N LEU A 124 11.39 -5.11 8.85
CA LEU A 124 9.94 -5.25 8.67
C LEU A 124 9.29 -6.28 9.61
N GLY A 125 10.07 -6.94 10.48
CA GLY A 125 9.57 -7.97 11.40
C GLY A 125 9.33 -9.33 10.74
N ILE A 126 9.90 -9.58 9.57
CA ILE A 126 9.89 -10.88 8.88
C ILE A 126 11.14 -11.65 9.30
N ASN A 127 10.97 -12.91 9.71
CA ASN A 127 12.09 -13.78 10.04
C ASN A 127 12.98 -13.98 8.79
N PRO A 128 14.31 -13.75 8.86
CA PRO A 128 15.21 -13.96 7.74
C PRO A 128 15.14 -15.37 7.13
N SER A 129 14.75 -16.41 7.88
CA SER A 129 14.55 -17.77 7.35
C SER A 129 13.33 -17.91 6.43
N ARG A 130 12.41 -16.94 6.45
CA ARG A 130 11.21 -16.86 5.61
C ARG A 130 11.27 -15.69 4.63
N CYS A 131 12.46 -15.27 4.23
CA CYS A 131 12.67 -14.12 3.36
C CYS A 131 13.60 -14.52 2.20
N GLU A 132 13.05 -14.99 1.08
CA GLU A 132 13.85 -15.59 0.01
C GLU A 132 13.80 -14.78 -1.28
N ALA A 133 14.98 -14.49 -1.85
CA ALA A 133 15.12 -14.00 -3.22
C ALA A 133 15.66 -15.11 -4.12
N LEU A 134 14.88 -15.45 -5.14
CA LEU A 134 15.17 -16.54 -6.05
C LEU A 134 16.11 -16.08 -7.15
N ASN A 135 17.02 -16.96 -7.55
CA ASN A 135 17.90 -16.76 -8.69
C ASN A 135 17.59 -17.82 -9.77
N HIS A 136 16.38 -17.75 -10.34
CA HIS A 136 15.96 -18.69 -11.37
C HIS A 136 16.34 -18.16 -12.77
N PRO A 137 16.96 -18.96 -13.66
CA PRO A 137 17.39 -18.50 -14.99
C PRO A 137 16.25 -17.89 -15.85
N SER A 138 15.03 -18.42 -15.71
CA SER A 138 13.85 -17.92 -16.43
C SER A 138 13.20 -16.67 -15.80
N LEU A 139 13.55 -16.30 -14.57
CA LEU A 139 12.96 -15.20 -13.80
C LEU A 139 13.99 -14.09 -13.51
N GLN A 140 14.93 -13.88 -14.43
CA GLN A 140 15.88 -12.78 -14.31
C GLN A 140 15.17 -11.44 -14.52
N ASP A 141 15.56 -10.44 -13.73
CA ASP A 141 15.03 -9.08 -13.84
C ASP A 141 15.28 -8.52 -15.24
N ASN A 142 14.19 -8.38 -15.99
CA ASN A 142 14.20 -7.76 -17.30
C ASN A 142 12.90 -6.94 -17.49
N PRO A 143 12.98 -5.60 -17.59
CA PRO A 143 11.80 -4.74 -17.68
C PRO A 143 11.00 -4.88 -18.99
N ARG A 144 11.46 -5.73 -19.93
CA ARG A 144 10.82 -5.97 -21.23
C ARG A 144 10.34 -7.40 -21.41
N LYS A 145 10.62 -8.31 -20.47
CA LYS A 145 10.29 -9.73 -20.60
C LYS A 145 9.16 -10.11 -19.65
N TRP A 146 8.07 -10.65 -20.19
CA TRP A 146 7.04 -11.28 -19.37
C TRP A 146 7.57 -12.61 -18.82
N TRP A 147 7.44 -12.82 -17.51
CA TRP A 147 7.82 -14.08 -16.87
C TRP A 147 6.74 -15.14 -17.03
N ASP A 148 7.16 -16.40 -17.11
CA ASP A 148 6.24 -17.55 -17.21
C ASP A 148 5.42 -17.67 -15.92
N THR A 149 4.10 -17.53 -16.05
CA THR A 149 3.18 -17.58 -14.91
C THR A 149 3.07 -18.98 -14.33
N ASN A 150 3.14 -20.05 -15.14
CA ASN A 150 3.07 -21.42 -14.65
C ASN A 150 4.24 -21.75 -13.73
N LEU A 151 5.44 -21.28 -14.08
CA LEU A 151 6.62 -21.42 -13.25
C LEU A 151 6.46 -20.67 -11.92
N ILE A 152 6.00 -19.42 -11.95
CA ILE A 152 5.76 -18.63 -10.73
C ILE A 152 4.69 -19.32 -9.86
N GLN A 153 3.62 -19.84 -10.46
CA GLN A 153 2.59 -20.60 -9.74
C GLN A 153 3.16 -21.83 -9.04
N ALA A 154 3.99 -22.63 -9.73
CA ALA A 154 4.63 -23.80 -9.14
C ALA A 154 5.51 -23.44 -7.94
N ILE A 155 6.30 -22.38 -8.06
CA ILE A 155 7.14 -21.84 -6.99
C ILE A 155 6.27 -21.34 -5.82
N VAL A 156 5.24 -20.54 -6.08
CA VAL A 156 4.36 -20.02 -5.02
C VAL A 156 3.67 -21.17 -4.28
N ARG A 157 3.18 -22.20 -4.99
CA ARG A 157 2.59 -23.41 -4.39
C ARG A 157 3.57 -24.14 -3.47
N GLU A 158 4.83 -24.30 -3.91
CA GLU A 158 5.88 -24.90 -3.09
C GLU A 158 6.04 -24.14 -1.77
N TYR A 159 6.17 -22.82 -1.83
CA TYR A 159 6.36 -21.99 -0.64
C TYR A 159 5.11 -21.90 0.22
N VAL A 160 3.91 -21.87 -0.36
CA VAL A 160 2.65 -21.94 0.39
C VAL A 160 2.60 -23.20 1.25
N LYS A 161 2.97 -24.36 0.69
CA LYS A 161 3.04 -25.62 1.44
C LYS A 161 4.18 -25.61 2.46
N LYS A 162 5.39 -25.22 2.04
CA LYS A 162 6.60 -25.21 2.88
C LYS A 162 6.45 -24.34 4.12
N TRP A 163 5.75 -23.22 3.98
CA TRP A 163 5.60 -22.21 5.01
C TRP A 163 4.22 -22.22 5.66
N GLU A 164 3.37 -23.19 5.32
CA GLU A 164 2.00 -23.34 5.83
C GLU A 164 1.20 -22.03 5.73
N VAL A 165 1.28 -21.39 4.55
CA VAL A 165 0.72 -20.05 4.31
C VAL A 165 -0.80 -20.10 4.29
N ASP A 166 -1.44 -19.18 5.01
CA ASP A 166 -2.91 -19.06 5.07
C ASP A 166 -3.43 -17.71 4.52
N ALA A 167 -2.55 -16.80 4.12
CA ALA A 167 -2.91 -15.60 3.35
C ALA A 167 -1.77 -15.13 2.44
N ILE A 168 -2.11 -14.62 1.25
CA ILE A 168 -1.14 -14.12 0.25
C ILE A 168 -1.37 -12.64 -0.05
N ILE A 169 -0.29 -11.89 -0.22
CA ILE A 169 -0.30 -10.50 -0.68
C ILE A 169 0.64 -10.34 -1.88
N THR A 170 0.19 -9.63 -2.91
CA THR A 170 0.98 -9.40 -4.14
C THR A 170 0.58 -8.10 -4.85
N PHE A 171 1.17 -7.84 -6.00
CA PHE A 171 0.80 -6.75 -6.91
C PHE A 171 -0.58 -6.94 -7.54
N ASP A 172 -1.20 -5.86 -8.00
CA ASP A 172 -2.30 -5.93 -8.96
C ASP A 172 -1.81 -5.90 -10.43
N GLU A 173 -2.77 -5.88 -11.35
CA GLU A 173 -2.54 -5.91 -12.81
C GLU A 173 -1.75 -4.71 -13.32
N GLY A 174 -1.72 -3.62 -12.56
CA GLY A 174 -0.97 -2.41 -12.87
C GLY A 174 0.49 -2.47 -12.44
N GLY A 175 0.87 -3.39 -11.55
CA GLY A 175 2.26 -3.58 -11.12
C GLY A 175 2.90 -2.33 -10.50
N VAL A 176 2.10 -1.49 -9.85
CA VAL A 176 2.41 -0.16 -9.29
C VAL A 176 2.85 0.86 -10.34
N SER A 177 3.98 0.63 -11.02
CA SER A 177 4.58 1.51 -12.03
C SER A 177 4.39 0.99 -13.47
N GLY A 178 3.68 -0.12 -13.66
CA GLY A 178 3.57 -0.79 -14.96
C GLY A 178 4.71 -1.78 -15.24
N HIS A 179 5.57 -2.06 -14.25
CA HIS A 179 6.71 -2.95 -14.44
C HIS A 179 6.25 -4.36 -14.84
N ILE A 180 6.80 -4.90 -15.93
CA ILE A 180 6.31 -6.14 -16.54
C ILE A 180 6.42 -7.34 -15.60
N ASN A 181 7.52 -7.45 -14.84
CA ASN A 181 7.71 -8.52 -13.86
C ASN A 181 6.68 -8.46 -12.73
N HIS A 182 6.29 -7.27 -12.26
CA HIS A 182 5.30 -7.12 -11.19
C HIS A 182 3.93 -7.59 -11.68
N ARG A 183 3.61 -7.26 -12.93
CA ARG A 183 2.37 -7.68 -13.60
C ARG A 183 2.36 -9.19 -13.84
N ALA A 184 3.50 -9.80 -14.18
CA ALA A 184 3.63 -11.25 -14.31
C ALA A 184 3.43 -11.98 -12.97
N VAL A 185 4.00 -11.45 -11.87
CA VAL A 185 3.75 -11.96 -10.51
C VAL A 185 2.26 -11.84 -10.13
N SER A 186 1.63 -10.68 -10.41
CA SER A 186 0.19 -10.50 -10.20
C SER A 186 -0.62 -11.53 -10.97
N ALA A 187 -0.35 -11.71 -12.27
CA ALA A 187 -1.06 -12.67 -13.11
C ALA A 187 -0.93 -14.10 -12.57
N ALA A 188 0.29 -14.55 -12.28
CA ALA A 188 0.55 -15.88 -11.75
C ALA A 188 -0.19 -16.16 -10.43
N VAL A 189 -0.12 -15.24 -9.45
CA VAL A 189 -0.83 -15.42 -8.17
C VAL A 189 -2.36 -15.40 -8.38
N SER A 190 -2.85 -14.60 -9.32
CA SER A 190 -4.29 -14.57 -9.65
C SER A 190 -4.75 -15.88 -10.26
N GLU A 191 -4.01 -16.38 -11.24
CA GLU A 191 -4.28 -17.65 -11.92
C GLU A 191 -4.22 -18.81 -10.92
N TYR A 192 -3.26 -18.79 -9.98
CA TYR A 192 -3.18 -19.79 -8.91
C TYR A 192 -4.44 -19.78 -8.04
N VAL A 193 -4.84 -18.62 -7.51
CA VAL A 193 -5.98 -18.48 -6.59
C VAL A 193 -7.32 -18.75 -7.29
N LEU A 194 -7.42 -18.43 -8.57
CA LEU A 194 -8.59 -18.75 -9.38
C LEU A 194 -8.62 -20.23 -9.75
N GLY A 195 -7.47 -20.84 -10.04
CA GLY A 195 -7.38 -22.21 -10.55
C GLY A 195 -7.42 -23.29 -9.46
N ASP A 196 -7.19 -22.93 -8.20
CA ASP A 196 -7.08 -23.87 -7.08
C ASP A 196 -7.99 -23.49 -5.92
N LYS A 197 -8.88 -24.41 -5.53
CA LYS A 197 -9.84 -24.22 -4.43
C LYS A 197 -9.16 -24.21 -3.07
N ASP A 198 -8.01 -24.85 -2.95
CA ASP A 198 -7.22 -24.93 -1.72
C ASP A 198 -6.21 -23.79 -1.61
N ALA A 199 -6.16 -22.88 -2.59
CA ALA A 199 -5.29 -21.71 -2.53
C ALA A 199 -5.69 -20.78 -1.37
N PRO A 200 -4.71 -20.26 -0.61
CA PRO A 200 -5.01 -19.30 0.44
C PRO A 200 -5.68 -18.03 -0.11
N PRO A 201 -6.57 -17.38 0.66
CA PRO A 201 -7.12 -16.09 0.29
C PRO A 201 -6.00 -15.09 0.01
N ALA A 202 -6.12 -14.38 -1.12
CA ALA A 202 -5.09 -13.49 -1.60
C ALA A 202 -5.60 -12.06 -1.82
N TYR A 203 -4.71 -11.10 -1.61
CA TYR A 203 -4.97 -9.68 -1.75
C TYR A 203 -3.94 -9.01 -2.63
N LYS A 204 -4.39 -8.06 -3.44
CA LYS A 204 -3.56 -7.29 -4.36
C LYS A 204 -3.45 -5.85 -3.91
N LEU A 205 -2.24 -5.30 -3.95
CA LEU A 205 -1.98 -3.88 -3.77
C LEU A 205 -2.51 -3.09 -4.96
N VAL A 206 -3.37 -2.10 -4.70
CA VAL A 206 -4.01 -1.30 -5.75
C VAL A 206 -2.99 -0.33 -6.37
N THR A 207 -2.82 -0.43 -7.70
CA THR A 207 -2.11 0.53 -8.52
C THR A 207 -2.93 1.80 -8.69
N THR A 208 -2.30 2.95 -8.44
CA THR A 208 -2.91 4.28 -8.62
C THR A 208 -2.19 5.09 -9.69
N ALA A 209 -2.87 6.12 -10.20
CA ALA A 209 -2.32 7.06 -11.16
C ALA A 209 -1.05 7.75 -10.62
N VAL A 210 -0.11 8.07 -11.51
CA VAL A 210 1.20 8.66 -11.14
C VAL A 210 1.07 9.91 -10.29
N LEU A 211 0.10 10.80 -10.58
CA LEU A 211 -0.13 11.99 -9.75
C LEU A 211 -0.52 11.61 -8.31
N ARG A 212 -1.53 10.74 -8.15
CA ARG A 212 -1.99 10.25 -6.86
C ARG A 212 -0.89 9.51 -6.08
N LYS A 213 0.02 8.83 -6.81
CA LYS A 213 1.14 8.10 -6.23
C LYS A 213 2.09 9.01 -5.46
N TYR A 214 2.40 10.20 -5.98
CA TYR A 214 3.41 11.11 -5.44
C TYR A 214 2.83 12.33 -4.70
N THR A 215 1.54 12.29 -4.34
CA THR A 215 0.88 13.36 -3.59
C THR A 215 0.91 13.12 -2.08
N PHE A 216 1.84 12.32 -1.56
CA PHE A 216 1.99 12.08 -0.12
C PHE A 216 0.64 11.67 0.52
N LEU A 217 0.21 12.31 1.61
CA LEU A 217 -1.08 12.01 2.26
C LEU A 217 -2.30 12.57 1.51
N PHE A 218 -2.15 13.47 0.53
CA PHE A 218 -3.30 14.11 -0.13
C PHE A 218 -4.17 13.14 -0.93
N ASP A 219 -3.67 11.95 -1.26
CA ASP A 219 -4.47 10.90 -1.89
C ASP A 219 -5.35 10.11 -0.90
N LEU A 220 -5.07 10.22 0.40
CA LEU A 220 -5.74 9.43 1.44
C LEU A 220 -7.24 9.75 1.53
N PRO A 221 -7.71 11.03 1.53
CA PRO A 221 -9.13 11.32 1.59
C PRO A 221 -9.90 10.71 0.41
N LEU A 222 -9.35 10.81 -0.81
CA LEU A 222 -9.95 10.24 -2.02
C LEU A 222 -10.04 8.72 -1.94
N THR A 223 -8.99 8.06 -1.45
CA THR A 223 -8.98 6.60 -1.23
C THR A 223 -9.98 6.19 -0.15
N ALA A 224 -10.02 6.92 0.96
CA ALA A 224 -10.90 6.68 2.10
C ALA A 224 -12.39 6.85 1.77
N LEU A 225 -12.75 7.57 0.70
CA LEU A 225 -14.15 7.66 0.25
C LEU A 225 -14.76 6.27 0.03
N SER A 226 -13.99 5.34 -0.53
CA SER A 226 -14.42 3.95 -0.75
C SER A 226 -14.54 3.10 0.54
N PHE A 227 -14.10 3.65 1.68
CA PHE A 227 -14.18 3.06 3.01
C PHE A 227 -15.06 3.87 3.96
N THR A 228 -15.72 4.95 3.52
CA THR A 228 -16.44 5.91 4.38
C THR A 228 -17.37 5.23 5.37
N TRP A 229 -18.27 4.35 4.89
CA TRP A 229 -19.20 3.62 5.76
C TRP A 229 -18.47 2.76 6.80
N ARG A 230 -17.38 2.08 6.41
CA ARG A 230 -16.58 1.22 7.28
C ARG A 230 -15.88 2.02 8.37
N ILE A 231 -15.35 3.19 8.02
CA ILE A 231 -14.70 4.12 8.96
C ILE A 231 -15.73 4.65 9.96
N ILE A 232 -16.90 5.09 9.48
CA ILE A 232 -18.00 5.55 10.37
C ILE A 232 -18.44 4.41 11.30
N ALA A 233 -18.64 3.21 10.76
CA ALA A 233 -19.04 2.06 11.56
C ALA A 233 -17.96 1.66 12.60
N ALA A 234 -16.67 1.81 12.28
CA ALA A 234 -15.55 1.62 13.21
C ALA A 234 -15.55 2.60 14.38
N ILE A 235 -16.07 3.82 14.19
CA ILE A 235 -16.20 4.82 15.26
C ILE A 235 -17.27 4.42 16.26
N PHE A 236 -18.46 4.05 15.77
CA PHE A 236 -19.64 3.88 16.62
C PHE A 236 -19.85 2.44 17.09
N TYR A 237 -19.37 1.46 16.33
CA TYR A 237 -19.61 0.04 16.55
C TYR A 237 -18.33 -0.77 16.30
N PRO A 238 -17.22 -0.52 17.03
CA PRO A 238 -15.94 -1.18 16.78
C PRO A 238 -16.07 -2.70 16.82
N SER A 239 -15.43 -3.39 15.88
CA SER A 239 -15.55 -4.85 15.74
C SER A 239 -14.22 -5.52 15.43
N THR A 240 -14.00 -6.66 16.08
CA THR A 240 -12.91 -7.60 15.80
C THR A 240 -13.33 -8.67 14.78
N GLU A 241 -14.58 -8.60 14.31
CA GLU A 241 -15.15 -9.52 13.32
C GLU A 241 -15.81 -8.73 12.17
N ALA A 242 -15.66 -9.23 10.94
CA ALA A 242 -16.33 -8.66 9.78
C ALA A 242 -16.80 -9.81 8.86
N SER A 243 -17.91 -9.61 8.16
CA SER A 243 -18.38 -10.59 7.19
C SER A 243 -17.41 -10.65 5.97
N PRO A 244 -17.28 -11.82 5.31
CA PRO A 244 -16.46 -11.96 4.11
C PRO A 244 -16.81 -10.98 2.98
N GLU A 245 -18.08 -10.60 2.85
CA GLU A 245 -18.55 -9.61 1.87
C GLU A 245 -17.92 -8.22 2.08
N ILE A 246 -17.76 -7.82 3.35
CA ILE A 246 -17.06 -6.59 3.73
C ILE A 246 -15.54 -6.79 3.60
N SER A 247 -15.05 -8.03 3.65
CA SER A 247 -13.62 -8.36 3.59
C SER A 247 -12.97 -8.19 2.21
N SER A 248 -13.72 -7.79 1.17
CA SER A 248 -13.17 -7.64 -0.19
C SER A 248 -12.09 -6.55 -0.37
N LYS A 249 -11.94 -5.64 0.59
CA LYS A 249 -10.97 -4.53 0.54
C LYS A 249 -10.32 -4.28 1.90
N ALA A 250 -9.06 -3.85 1.88
CA ALA A 250 -8.33 -3.41 3.06
C ALA A 250 -7.81 -1.97 2.90
N LEU A 251 -7.70 -1.22 3.99
CA LEU A 251 -7.02 0.07 4.06
C LEU A 251 -6.10 0.08 5.28
N LEU A 252 -4.79 0.08 5.02
CA LEU A 252 -3.76 0.09 6.06
C LEU A 252 -3.00 1.41 6.02
N ALA A 253 -2.97 2.13 7.14
CA ALA A 253 -2.20 3.35 7.31
C ALA A 253 -1.02 3.12 8.25
N ASN A 254 0.16 3.60 7.85
CA ASN A 254 1.35 3.59 8.68
C ASN A 254 1.25 4.62 9.80
N SER A 255 1.58 4.18 11.02
CA SER A 255 1.96 5.09 12.10
C SER A 255 3.34 5.69 11.82
N TRP A 256 3.72 6.69 12.59
CA TRP A 256 5.06 7.26 12.51
C TRP A 256 6.13 6.20 12.85
N HIS A 257 5.89 5.37 13.85
CA HIS A 257 6.76 4.24 14.19
C HIS A 257 6.96 3.30 12.99
N ARG A 258 5.87 2.90 12.32
CA ARG A 258 5.96 2.02 11.14
C ARG A 258 6.65 2.70 9.96
N TYR A 259 6.44 4.01 9.76
CA TYR A 259 7.20 4.77 8.77
C TYR A 259 8.71 4.72 9.05
N VAL A 260 9.14 4.89 10.30
CA VAL A 260 10.55 4.77 10.68
C VAL A 260 11.08 3.36 10.40
N MET A 261 10.30 2.32 10.72
CA MET A 261 10.66 0.94 10.36
C MET A 261 10.79 0.75 8.83
N THR A 262 9.86 1.29 8.04
CA THR A 262 9.93 1.31 6.58
C THR A 262 11.23 1.97 6.09
N ARG A 263 11.62 3.10 6.70
CA ARG A 263 12.88 3.79 6.36
C ARG A 263 14.10 2.96 6.74
N GLY A 264 14.08 2.27 7.88
CA GLY A 264 15.13 1.35 8.30
C GLY A 264 15.25 0.12 7.38
N ALA A 265 14.12 -0.41 6.92
CA ALA A 265 14.08 -1.49 5.93
C ALA A 265 14.72 -1.06 4.61
N PHE A 266 14.34 0.11 4.07
CA PHE A 266 14.96 0.64 2.86
C PHE A 266 16.43 1.00 3.03
N ALA A 267 16.87 1.42 4.23
CA ALA A 267 18.27 1.67 4.52
C ALA A 267 19.14 0.40 4.45
N SER A 268 18.53 -0.80 4.49
CA SER A 268 19.25 -2.05 4.25
C SER A 268 19.60 -2.27 2.77
N HIS A 269 18.94 -1.57 1.84
CA HIS A 269 19.18 -1.66 0.39
C HIS A 269 20.18 -0.60 -0.09
N GLU A 270 21.40 -0.64 0.45
CA GLU A 270 22.46 0.32 0.11
C GLU A 270 22.72 0.39 -1.40
N SER A 271 22.72 -0.76 -2.09
CA SER A 271 22.96 -0.86 -3.52
C SER A 271 21.87 -0.21 -4.39
N GLN A 272 20.73 0.14 -3.81
CA GLN A 272 19.54 0.68 -4.46
C GLN A 272 19.20 2.09 -3.95
N TYR A 273 20.05 2.66 -3.10
CA TYR A 273 19.82 3.92 -2.40
C TYR A 273 20.11 5.13 -3.30
N THR A 274 19.21 5.45 -4.23
CA THR A 274 19.32 6.58 -5.16
C THR A 274 18.45 7.77 -4.76
N TRP A 275 18.76 8.97 -5.26
CA TRP A 275 18.05 10.22 -4.89
C TRP A 275 16.54 10.18 -5.21
N ASP A 276 16.14 9.52 -6.30
CA ASP A 276 14.74 9.37 -6.69
C ASP A 276 14.01 8.43 -5.71
N ARG A 277 14.71 7.44 -5.17
CA ARG A 277 14.17 6.56 -4.12
C ARG A 277 14.01 7.29 -2.79
N HIS A 278 14.89 8.23 -2.45
CA HIS A 278 14.64 9.11 -1.30
C HIS A 278 13.36 9.91 -1.45
N LEU A 279 13.16 10.51 -2.62
CA LEU A 279 11.96 11.27 -2.92
C LEU A 279 10.72 10.38 -2.86
N TYR A 280 10.81 9.16 -3.42
CA TYR A 280 9.77 8.15 -3.33
C TYR A 280 9.39 7.85 -1.88
N MET A 281 10.38 7.66 -1.00
CA MET A 281 10.15 7.32 0.41
C MET A 281 9.55 8.45 1.25
N ILE A 282 9.43 9.65 0.69
CA ILE A 282 8.77 10.80 1.32
C ILE A 282 7.40 11.01 0.67
N LEU A 283 7.37 11.13 -0.65
CA LEU A 283 6.20 11.56 -1.41
C LEU A 283 5.26 10.43 -1.81
N SER A 284 5.74 9.18 -1.84
CA SER A 284 4.90 8.09 -2.29
C SER A 284 3.85 7.73 -1.25
N ARG A 285 2.59 7.71 -1.64
CA ARG A 285 1.52 7.22 -0.76
C ARG A 285 1.74 5.77 -0.32
N TYR A 286 2.44 4.95 -1.10
CA TYR A 286 2.66 3.53 -0.79
C TYR A 286 3.56 3.29 0.43
N VAL A 287 4.27 4.33 0.89
CA VAL A 287 5.05 4.31 2.13
C VAL A 287 4.21 4.73 3.35
N TRP A 288 3.07 5.37 3.12
CA TRP A 288 2.20 5.92 4.17
C TRP A 288 0.90 5.14 4.35
N PHE A 289 0.33 4.62 3.27
CA PHE A 289 -0.86 3.80 3.33
C PHE A 289 -1.04 2.94 2.07
N ASN A 290 -1.62 1.76 2.26
CA ASN A 290 -1.99 0.84 1.19
C ASN A 290 -3.50 0.61 1.21
N ASP A 291 -4.09 0.55 0.03
CA ASP A 291 -5.39 -0.09 -0.14
C ASP A 291 -5.22 -1.39 -0.94
N LEU A 292 -5.88 -2.45 -0.47
CA LEU A 292 -5.82 -3.78 -1.06
C LEU A 292 -7.19 -4.21 -1.55
N LYS A 293 -7.21 -5.09 -2.54
CA LYS A 293 -8.41 -5.78 -3.03
C LYS A 293 -8.23 -7.28 -3.01
N ARG A 294 -9.24 -8.01 -2.57
CA ARG A 294 -9.25 -9.48 -2.60
C ARG A 294 -9.23 -9.99 -4.04
N ILE A 295 -8.46 -11.04 -4.31
CA ILE A 295 -8.54 -11.80 -5.55
C ILE A 295 -9.83 -12.63 -5.50
N PRO A 296 -10.70 -12.57 -6.53
CA PRO A 296 -11.87 -13.43 -6.59
C PRO A 296 -11.47 -14.91 -6.57
N THR A 297 -12.28 -15.75 -5.93
CA THR A 297 -12.16 -17.21 -5.98
C THR A 297 -13.28 -17.77 -6.86
N GLN A 298 -13.11 -18.94 -7.47
CA GLN A 298 -14.12 -19.57 -8.35
C GLN A 298 -15.52 -19.70 -7.73
N THR A 299 -15.63 -19.69 -6.40
CA THR A 299 -16.89 -19.81 -5.67
C THR A 299 -17.67 -18.51 -5.51
N GLY A 300 -17.11 -17.35 -5.89
CA GLY A 300 -17.72 -16.02 -5.69
C GLY A 300 -18.35 -15.39 -6.93
N SER A 301 -18.44 -16.12 -8.05
CA SER A 301 -19.04 -15.66 -9.31
C SER A 301 -20.38 -16.36 -9.58
N SER A 302 -21.27 -16.32 -8.61
CA SER A 302 -22.66 -16.78 -8.72
C SER A 302 -23.60 -15.62 -8.45
#